data_AF-A0A831X7R6-F1
#
_entry.id   AF-A0A831X7R6-F1
#
_cell.length_a   1.000
_cell.length_b   1.000
_cell.length_c   1.000
_cell.angle_alpha   90.00
_cell.angle_beta   90.00
_cell.angle_gamma   90.00
#
_symmetry.space_group_name_H-M   'P 1'
#
loop_
_entity.id
_entity.type
_entity.pdbx_description
1 polymer ?
#
loop_
_entity_poly.entity_id
_entity_poly.type
_entity_poly.pdbx_seq_one_letter_code
_entity_poly.pdbx_strand_id
1 'polypeptide(L)'
;MERAYVAEVTERESEKGTTYWRAILLQDGQRKVAYVWEPAVAKALTPGQEMLVELKQNGSRFPKLVKAEPVTESPAPAPSLAERDRIICRQVALKAAVDTAALLGQPVSAGSVLATADAYYRWLVASA
;
A
#
# COMPACT_ATOMS: atom_id res chain seq x y z
N MET A 1 14.54 9.06 10.72
CA MET A 1 14.14 8.64 9.36
C MET A 1 12.65 8.86 9.23
N GLU A 2 12.22 9.46 8.12
CA GLU A 2 10.84 9.81 7.82
C GLU A 2 10.35 8.93 6.67
N ARG A 3 9.05 8.61 6.61
CA ARG A 3 8.48 7.95 5.43
C ARG A 3 8.28 8.98 4.32
N ALA A 4 8.64 8.62 3.10
CA ALA A 4 8.41 9.44 1.93
C ALA A 4 8.22 8.54 0.70
N TYR A 5 7.26 8.89 -0.15
CA TYR A 5 7.15 8.27 -1.47
C TYR A 5 8.11 8.96 -2.43
N VAL A 6 8.95 8.18 -3.10
CA VAL A 6 9.92 8.69 -4.07
C VAL A 6 9.21 8.83 -5.42
N ALA A 7 8.82 10.06 -5.78
CA ALA A 7 8.12 10.31 -7.03
C ALA A 7 9.06 10.30 -8.24
N GLU A 8 10.25 10.88 -8.09
CA GLU A 8 11.22 11.01 -9.19
C GLU A 8 12.64 11.16 -8.63
N VAL A 9 13.63 10.61 -9.34
CA VAL A 9 15.05 10.84 -9.07
C VAL A 9 15.73 11.18 -10.39
N THR A 10 16.31 12.38 -10.48
CA THR A 10 17.01 12.86 -11.68
C THR A 10 18.49 13.08 -11.37
N GLU A 11 19.39 12.51 -12.17
CA GLU A 11 20.82 12.82 -12.10
C GLU A 11 21.11 14.18 -12.74
N ARG A 12 22.02 14.95 -12.14
CA ARG A 12 22.47 16.25 -12.62
C ARG A 12 23.94 16.45 -12.30
N GLU A 13 24.56 17.36 -13.04
CA GLU A 13 25.91 17.84 -12.78
C GLU A 13 25.85 19.28 -12.28
N SER A 14 26.65 19.60 -11.27
CA SER A 14 26.81 20.97 -10.79
C SER A 14 27.77 21.75 -11.70
N GLU A 15 27.75 23.07 -11.63
CA GLU A 15 28.68 23.95 -12.36
C GLU A 15 30.16 23.65 -12.07
N LYS A 16 30.45 22.97 -10.95
CA LYS A 16 31.79 22.55 -10.53
C LYS A 16 32.16 21.13 -11.01
N GLY A 17 31.37 20.52 -11.89
CA GLY A 17 31.59 19.16 -12.39
C GLY A 17 31.27 18.06 -11.38
N THR A 18 30.64 18.39 -10.25
CA THR A 18 30.24 17.39 -9.23
C THR A 18 28.85 16.86 -9.55
N THR A 19 28.72 15.55 -9.71
CA THR A 19 27.44 14.86 -9.91
C THR A 19 26.60 14.89 -8.62
N TYR A 20 25.30 15.14 -8.78
CA TYR A 20 24.32 15.07 -7.71
C TYR A 20 22.97 14.57 -8.26
N TRP A 21 22.13 14.03 -7.39
CA TRP A 21 20.79 13.59 -7.76
C TRP A 21 19.75 14.48 -7.07
N ARG A 22 18.73 14.87 -7.84
CA ARG A 22 17.55 15.58 -7.33
C ARG A 22 16.43 14.57 -7.14
N ALA A 23 16.02 14.37 -5.89
CA ALA A 23 14.89 13.51 -5.54
C ALA A 23 13.64 14.36 -5.26
N ILE A 24 12.52 13.99 -5.85
CA ILE A 24 11.20 14.52 -5.52
C ILE A 24 10.51 13.51 -4.62
N LEU A 25 10.22 13.95 -3.40
CA LEU A 25 9.56 13.18 -2.37
C LEU A 25 8.14 13.68 -2.17
N LEU A 26 7.20 12.77 -1.93
CA LEU A 26 5.87 13.09 -1.41
C LEU A 26 5.82 12.65 0.05
N GLN A 27 5.61 13.60 0.96
CA GLN A 27 5.44 13.38 2.40
C GLN A 27 4.11 13.99 2.80
N ASP A 28 3.20 13.21 3.38
CA ASP A 28 1.88 13.69 3.83
C ASP A 28 1.09 14.45 2.75
N GLY A 29 1.20 14.01 1.50
CA GLY A 29 0.59 14.67 0.34
C GLY A 29 1.29 15.96 -0.13
N GLN A 30 2.36 16.39 0.54
CA GLN A 30 3.16 17.54 0.15
C GLN A 30 4.40 17.13 -0.64
N ARG A 31 4.66 17.88 -1.71
CA ARG A 31 5.85 17.70 -2.55
C ARG A 31 7.06 18.39 -1.92
N LYS A 32 8.12 17.61 -1.68
CA LYS A 32 9.38 18.07 -1.11
C LYS A 32 10.52 17.71 -2.07
N VAL A 33 11.42 18.66 -2.31
CA VAL A 33 12.61 18.44 -3.15
C VAL A 33 13.80 18.25 -2.22
N ALA A 34 14.54 17.15 -2.40
CA ALA A 34 15.75 16.84 -1.66
C ALA A 34 16.92 16.57 -2.63
N TYR A 35 18.13 16.85 -2.18
CA TYR A 35 19.35 16.63 -2.98
C TYR A 35 20.20 15.52 -2.38
N VAL A 36 20.71 14.66 -3.24
CA VAL A 36 21.56 13.53 -2.89
C VAL A 36 22.93 13.76 -3.53
N TRP A 37 23.98 13.69 -2.74
CA TRP A 37 25.36 13.85 -3.21
C TRP A 37 26.15 12.55 -3.14
N GLU A 38 25.58 11.52 -2.50
CA GLU A 38 26.22 10.23 -2.29
C GLU A 38 25.62 9.20 -3.27
N PRO A 39 26.43 8.63 -4.18
CA PRO A 39 25.94 7.72 -5.21
C PRO A 39 25.26 6.47 -4.63
N ALA A 40 25.74 5.98 -3.48
CA ALA A 40 25.15 4.83 -2.80
C ALA A 40 23.71 5.12 -2.34
N VAL A 41 23.46 6.32 -1.83
CA VAL A 41 22.13 6.76 -1.40
C VAL A 41 21.21 6.96 -2.60
N ALA A 42 21.72 7.53 -3.70
CA ALA A 42 20.96 7.68 -4.93
C ALA A 42 20.55 6.34 -5.55
N LYS A 43 21.45 5.35 -5.55
CA LYS A 43 21.18 3.98 -6.03
C LYS A 43 20.17 3.23 -5.15
N ALA A 44 20.08 3.57 -3.87
CA ALA A 44 19.11 2.98 -2.95
C ALA A 44 17.69 3.54 -3.18
N LEU A 45 17.54 4.74 -3.76
CA LEU A 45 16.23 5.34 -4.03
C LEU A 45 15.55 4.66 -5.22
N THR A 46 14.36 4.16 -5.00
CA THR A 46 13.53 3.53 -6.02
C THR A 46 12.34 4.43 -6.35
N PRO A 47 12.31 5.09 -7.54
CA PRO A 47 11.15 5.83 -7.98
C PRO A 47 9.90 4.95 -8.01
N GLY A 48 8.77 5.47 -7.55
CA GLY A 48 7.51 4.73 -7.47
C GLY A 48 7.29 3.98 -6.16
N GLN A 49 8.19 4.10 -5.17
CA GLN A 49 8.12 3.33 -3.92
C GLN A 49 8.11 4.23 -2.68
N GLU A 50 7.45 3.78 -1.62
CA GLU A 50 7.61 4.34 -0.28
C GLU A 50 8.91 3.88 0.38
N MET A 51 9.66 4.85 0.88
CA MET A 51 10.97 4.63 1.47
C MET A 51 11.09 5.37 2.80
N LEU A 52 11.87 4.82 3.71
CA LEU A 52 12.38 5.51 4.89
C LEU A 52 13.59 6.34 4.46
N VAL A 53 13.46 7.66 4.55
CA VAL A 53 14.50 8.62 4.16
C VAL A 53 15.03 9.36 5.38
N GLU A 54 16.33 9.66 5.39
CA GLU A 54 16.93 10.58 6.35
C GLU A 54 17.31 11.88 5.64
N LEU A 55 16.69 12.97 6.08
CA LEU A 55 16.90 14.31 5.55
C LEU A 55 17.67 15.15 6.57
N LYS A 56 18.82 15.70 6.18
CA LYS A 56 19.58 16.67 6.98
C LYS A 56 19.36 18.08 6.43
N GLN A 57 18.95 19.00 7.31
CA GLN A 57 18.88 20.43 7.00
C GLN A 57 20.25 21.07 7.29
N ASN A 58 21.02 21.37 6.25
CA ASN A 58 22.34 22.01 6.40
C ASN A 58 22.27 23.52 6.13
N GLY A 59 21.35 24.24 6.78
CA GLY A 59 21.16 25.69 6.59
C GLY A 59 20.73 26.13 5.17
N SER A 60 20.57 25.18 4.25
CA SER A 60 20.10 25.37 2.88
C SER A 60 18.58 25.29 2.83
N ARG A 61 17.97 26.02 1.89
CA ARG A 61 16.54 25.97 1.58
C ARG A 61 16.07 24.56 1.19
N PHE A 62 16.99 23.69 0.77
CA PHE A 62 16.69 22.32 0.37
C PHE A 62 17.45 21.29 1.21
N PRO A 63 16.76 20.28 1.76
CA PRO A 63 17.39 19.26 2.60
C PRO A 63 18.31 18.33 1.79
N LYS A 64 19.37 17.84 2.42
CA LYS A 64 20.23 16.78 1.90
C LYS A 64 19.66 15.43 2.31
N LEU A 65 19.47 14.52 1.35
CA LEU A 65 19.12 13.13 1.61
C LEU A 65 20.41 12.34 1.84
N VAL A 66 20.56 11.77 3.03
CA VAL A 66 21.79 11.08 3.46
C VAL A 66 21.60 9.58 3.66
N LYS A 67 20.35 9.11 3.72
CA LYS A 67 20.02 7.70 3.85
C LYS A 67 18.66 7.41 3.24
N ALA A 68 18.51 6.28 2.56
CA ALA A 68 17.26 5.77 2.03
C ALA A 68 17.21 4.26 2.22
N GLU A 69 16.13 3.75 2.78
CA GLU A 69 15.86 2.33 2.96
C GLU A 69 14.43 2.03 2.49
N PRO A 70 14.17 0.92 1.78
CA PRO A 70 12.81 0.58 1.39
C PRO A 70 11.96 0.37 2.65
N VAL A 71 10.72 0.88 2.64
CA VAL A 71 9.75 0.46 3.66
C VAL A 71 9.50 -1.01 3.40
N THR A 72 10.13 -1.87 4.20
CA THR A 72 9.74 -3.27 4.24
C THR A 72 8.37 -3.27 4.90
N GLU A 73 7.31 -3.38 4.09
CA GLU A 73 6.00 -3.73 4.65
C GLU A 73 6.21 -5.03 5.40
N SER A 74 6.08 -4.96 6.74
CA SER A 74 5.97 -6.18 7.51
C SER A 74 4.81 -6.95 6.90
N PRO A 75 5.01 -8.21 6.48
CA PRO A 75 3.94 -8.96 5.84
C PRO A 75 2.72 -8.89 6.76
N ALA A 76 1.57 -8.54 6.18
CA ALA A 76 0.32 -8.49 6.92
C ALA A 76 0.19 -9.81 7.69
N PRO A 77 -0.15 -9.77 9.00
CA PRO A 77 -0.25 -10.98 9.78
C PRO A 77 -1.21 -11.93 9.06
N ALA A 78 -0.78 -13.18 8.89
CA ALA A 78 -1.62 -14.18 8.26
C ALA A 78 -2.94 -14.26 9.06
N PRO A 79 -4.11 -14.34 8.37
CA PRO A 79 -5.38 -14.43 9.08
C PRO A 79 -5.34 -15.65 9.99
N SER A 80 -5.82 -15.46 11.22
CA SER A 80 -6.01 -16.52 12.20
C SER A 80 -6.95 -17.61 11.65
N LEU A 81 -6.93 -18.80 12.24
CA LEU A 81 -7.84 -19.88 11.83
C LEU A 81 -9.31 -19.44 11.88
N ALA A 82 -9.71 -18.74 12.94
CA ALA A 82 -11.06 -18.20 13.08
C ALA A 82 -11.41 -17.16 11.99
N GLU A 83 -10.46 -16.34 11.55
CA GLU A 83 -10.68 -15.40 10.44
C GLU A 83 -10.78 -16.12 9.10
N ARG A 84 -9.96 -17.15 8.87
CA ARG A 84 -10.04 -18.00 7.67
C ARG A 84 -11.38 -18.69 7.60
N ASP A 85 -11.85 -19.28 8.70
CA ASP A 85 -13.14 -19.96 8.77
C ASP A 85 -14.29 -18.98 8.48
N ARG A 86 -14.24 -17.77 9.05
CA ARG A 86 -15.22 -16.71 8.74
C ARG A 86 -15.20 -16.30 7.27
N ILE A 87 -14.03 -16.19 6.64
CA ILE A 87 -13.91 -15.89 5.21
C ILE A 87 -14.52 -17.00 4.37
N ILE A 88 -14.23 -18.26 4.68
CA ILE A 88 -14.79 -19.44 4.01
C ILE A 88 -16.31 -19.45 4.15
N CYS A 89 -16.84 -19.30 5.36
CA CYS A 89 -18.29 -19.25 5.59
C CYS A 89 -18.97 -18.12 4.80
N ARG A 90 -18.34 -16.93 4.68
CA ARG A 90 -18.88 -15.83 3.85
C ARG A 90 -18.94 -16.20 2.37
N GLN A 91 -17.89 -16.82 1.84
CA GLN A 91 -17.84 -17.25 0.45
C GLN A 91 -18.87 -18.34 0.15
N VAL A 92 -18.99 -19.33 1.04
CA VAL A 92 -19.98 -20.40 0.94
C VAL A 92 -21.41 -19.84 0.98
N ALA A 93 -21.70 -18.94 1.93
CA ALA A 93 -23.01 -18.31 2.05
C ALA A 93 -23.40 -17.49 0.82
N LEU A 94 -22.45 -16.71 0.27
CA LEU A 94 -22.68 -15.92 -0.94
C LEU A 94 -22.95 -16.83 -2.15
N LYS A 95 -22.15 -17.89 -2.32
CA LYS A 95 -22.35 -18.85 -3.41
C LYS A 95 -23.70 -19.54 -3.30
N ALA A 96 -24.07 -20.02 -2.11
CA ALA A 96 -25.37 -20.66 -1.88
C ALA A 96 -26.55 -19.70 -2.15
N ALA A 97 -26.41 -18.42 -1.81
CA ALA A 97 -27.43 -17.41 -2.10
C ALA A 97 -27.60 -17.19 -3.61
N VAL A 98 -26.50 -17.13 -4.37
CA VAL A 98 -26.54 -17.03 -5.84
C VAL A 98 -27.14 -18.28 -6.47
N ASP A 99 -26.76 -19.48 -6.01
CA ASP A 99 -27.27 -20.74 -6.53
C ASP A 99 -28.78 -20.89 -6.23
N THR A 100 -29.23 -20.47 -5.04
CA THR A 100 -30.66 -20.42 -4.67
C THR A 100 -31.44 -19.48 -5.59
N ALA A 101 -30.89 -18.28 -5.82
CA ALA A 101 -31.45 -17.30 -6.74
C ALA A 101 -31.62 -17.85 -8.16
N ALA A 102 -30.60 -18.55 -8.68
CA ALA A 102 -30.63 -19.17 -10.00
C ALA A 102 -31.70 -20.27 -10.10
N LEU A 103 -31.85 -21.10 -9.05
CA LEU A 103 -32.84 -22.18 -8.99
C LEU A 103 -34.29 -21.66 -8.98
N LEU A 104 -34.54 -20.50 -8.36
CA LEU A 104 -35.88 -19.92 -8.26
C LEU A 104 -36.34 -19.23 -9.56
N GLY A 105 -35.44 -19.06 -10.55
CA GLY A 105 -35.77 -18.51 -11.87
C GLY A 105 -36.29 -17.07 -11.84
N GLN A 106 -36.09 -16.34 -10.74
CA GLN A 106 -36.57 -14.97 -10.59
C GLN A 106 -35.44 -13.96 -10.79
N PRO A 107 -35.74 -12.78 -11.36
CA PRO A 107 -34.80 -11.67 -11.37
C PRO A 107 -34.57 -11.20 -9.94
N VAL A 108 -33.52 -11.71 -9.31
CA VAL A 108 -33.05 -11.28 -8.00
C VAL A 108 -32.14 -10.07 -8.13
N SER A 109 -32.36 -9.07 -7.28
CA SER A 109 -31.46 -7.93 -7.18
C SER A 109 -30.20 -8.31 -6.40
N ALA A 110 -29.11 -7.56 -6.61
CA ALA A 110 -27.90 -7.73 -5.80
C ALA A 110 -28.19 -7.60 -4.28
N GLY A 111 -29.14 -6.73 -3.91
CA GLY A 111 -29.57 -6.56 -2.52
C GLY A 111 -30.22 -7.82 -1.92
N SER A 112 -31.07 -8.52 -2.68
CA SER A 112 -31.72 -9.75 -2.18
C SER A 112 -30.75 -10.92 -2.06
N VAL A 113 -29.75 -11.00 -2.97
CA VAL A 113 -28.67 -11.99 -2.88
C VAL A 113 -27.84 -11.76 -1.63
N LEU A 114 -27.46 -10.51 -1.33
CA LEU A 114 -26.69 -10.18 -0.13
C LEU A 114 -27.49 -10.43 1.16
N ALA A 115 -28.78 -10.13 1.19
CA ALA A 115 -29.62 -10.41 2.35
C ALA A 115 -29.73 -11.93 2.63
N THR A 116 -29.89 -12.73 1.57
CA THR A 116 -29.91 -14.20 1.67
C THR A 116 -28.55 -14.75 2.12
N ALA A 117 -27.46 -14.20 1.57
CA ALA A 117 -26.11 -14.57 1.97
C ALA A 117 -25.83 -14.24 3.45
N ASP A 118 -26.31 -13.11 3.96
CA ASP A 118 -26.16 -12.75 5.37
C ASP A 118 -26.94 -13.74 6.27
N ALA A 119 -28.15 -14.15 5.87
CA ALA A 119 -28.93 -15.15 6.60
C ALA A 119 -28.22 -16.52 6.64
N TYR A 120 -27.70 -17.00 5.51
CA TYR A 120 -26.92 -18.24 5.44
C TYR A 120 -25.62 -18.16 6.24
N TYR A 121 -24.92 -17.02 6.17
CA TYR A 121 -23.71 -16.80 6.94
C TYR A 121 -23.99 -16.90 8.44
N ARG A 122 -25.02 -16.21 8.95
CA ARG A 122 -25.44 -16.28 10.35
C ARG A 122 -25.76 -17.70 10.79
N TRP A 123 -26.44 -18.48 9.95
CA TRP A 123 -26.73 -19.88 10.24
C TRP A 123 -25.45 -20.74 10.34
N LEU A 124 -24.52 -20.57 9.39
CA LEU A 124 -23.24 -21.30 9.38
C LEU A 124 -22.38 -21.01 10.60
N VAL A 125 -22.36 -19.76 11.08
CA VAL A 125 -21.52 -19.37 12.23
C VAL A 125 -22.22 -19.47 13.58
N ALA A 126 -23.55 -19.58 13.63
CA ALA A 126 -24.30 -19.81 14.87
C ALA A 126 -24.20 -21.26 15.37
N SER A 127 -23.77 -22.18 14.50
CA SER A 127 -23.61 -23.61 14.81
C SER A 127 -22.15 -24.01 15.10
N ALA A 128 -21.25 -23.03 15.18
CA ALA A 128 -19.80 -23.20 15.38
C ALA A 128 -19.36 -22.85 16.80
#